data_AF-A0A2V8U672-F1
#
_entry.id   AF-A0A2V8U672-F1
#
_cell.length_a   1.000
_cell.length_b   1.000
_cell.length_c   1.000
_cell.angle_alpha   90.00
_cell.angle_beta   90.00
_cell.angle_gamma   90.00
#
_symmetry.space_group_name_H-M   'P 1'
#
loop_
_entity.id
_entity.type
_entity.pdbx_description
1 polymer ?
#
loop_
_entity_poly.entity_id
_entity_poly.type
_entity_poly.pdbx_seq_one_letter_code
_entity_poly.pdbx_strand_id
1 'polypeptide(L)'
;MIAGRSRIAARVERLDWHALVAALRDFGWARTGAPLLSPEECADLIALYSDDSRFRSRVDMERFRFGAGEYKYFADPLPPLVKELRARAYPYLAGIANEWMKVLGSRRCFPPTLGGLLAACRRRGQTKPTPLLLRYATGGYN
;
A
#
# COMPACT_ATOMS: atom_id res chain seq x y z
N MET A 1 -25.69 5.69 15.61
CA MET A 1 -25.43 4.49 14.77
C MET A 1 -23.96 4.14 14.88
N ILE A 2 -23.62 3.02 15.52
CA ILE A 2 -22.24 2.54 15.58
C ILE A 2 -21.93 2.04 14.16
N ALA A 3 -21.16 2.80 13.39
CA ALA A 3 -20.69 2.34 12.09
C ALA A 3 -19.91 1.03 12.33
N GLY A 4 -20.48 -0.09 11.91
CA GLY A 4 -19.87 -1.41 12.05
C GLY A 4 -18.44 -1.37 11.50
N ARG A 5 -17.49 -1.90 12.26
CA ARG A 5 -16.09 -1.98 11.88
C ARG A 5 -16.01 -2.79 10.58
N SER A 6 -15.44 -2.22 9.53
CA SER A 6 -15.34 -2.88 8.24
C SER A 6 -14.39 -4.08 8.31
N ARG A 7 -14.57 -5.09 7.44
CA ARG A 7 -13.87 -6.38 7.55
C ARG A 7 -12.35 -6.23 7.44
N ILE A 8 -11.85 -5.30 6.63
CA ILE A 8 -10.40 -5.05 6.52
C ILE A 8 -9.87 -4.35 7.75
N ALA A 9 -10.59 -3.39 8.33
CA ALA A 9 -10.20 -2.75 9.59
C ALA A 9 -9.93 -3.81 10.67
N ALA A 10 -10.91 -4.69 10.88
CA ALA A 10 -10.80 -5.76 11.86
C ALA A 10 -9.65 -6.75 11.59
N ARG A 11 -9.27 -6.99 10.32
CA ARG A 11 -8.12 -7.83 9.99
C ARG A 11 -6.79 -7.10 10.26
N VAL A 12 -6.69 -5.82 9.89
CA VAL A 12 -5.50 -4.99 10.12
C VAL A 12 -5.21 -4.78 11.60
N GLU A 13 -6.24 -4.57 12.42
CA GLU A 13 -6.08 -4.34 13.86
C GLU A 13 -5.74 -5.61 14.64
N ARG A 14 -6.03 -6.78 14.07
CA ARG A 14 -5.66 -8.09 14.64
C ARG A 14 -4.22 -8.49 14.38
N LEU A 15 -3.50 -7.75 13.52
CA LEU A 15 -2.09 -8.00 13.32
C LEU A 15 -1.32 -7.73 14.62
N ASP A 16 -0.35 -8.58 14.91
CA ASP A 16 0.60 -8.33 15.99
C ASP A 16 1.58 -7.24 15.56
N TRP A 17 1.16 -5.99 15.68
CA TRP A 17 1.96 -4.84 15.30
C TRP A 17 3.26 -4.74 16.09
N HIS A 18 3.30 -5.25 17.31
CA HIS A 18 4.53 -5.27 18.09
C HIS A 18 5.56 -6.20 17.45
N ALA A 19 5.16 -7.43 17.12
CA ALA A 19 6.02 -8.38 16.42
C ALA A 19 6.43 -7.89 15.02
N LEU A 20 5.51 -7.25 14.28
CA LEU A 20 5.82 -6.68 12.96
C LEU A 20 6.86 -5.55 13.04
N VAL A 21 6.74 -4.66 14.02
CA VAL A 21 7.70 -3.56 14.24
C VAL A 21 9.08 -4.12 14.60
N ALA A 22 9.13 -5.13 15.47
CA ALA A 22 10.37 -5.80 15.85
C ALA A 22 11.04 -6.46 14.64
N ALA A 23 10.29 -7.24 13.86
CA ALA A 23 10.82 -7.89 12.66
C ALA A 23 11.31 -6.88 11.60
N LEU A 24 10.57 -5.78 11.39
CA LEU A 24 11.01 -4.71 10.49
C LEU A 24 12.31 -4.06 10.96
N ARG A 25 12.50 -3.90 12.27
CA ARG A 25 13.74 -3.36 12.84
C ARG A 25 14.92 -4.32 12.65
N ASP A 26 14.70 -5.61 12.90
CA ASP A 26 15.78 -6.60 12.97
C ASP A 26 16.16 -7.14 11.58
N PHE A 27 15.19 -7.27 10.68
CA PHE A 27 15.37 -7.91 9.37
C PHE A 27 15.10 -7.00 8.17
N GLY A 28 14.52 -5.81 8.38
CA GLY A 28 14.10 -4.91 7.30
C GLY A 28 12.82 -5.35 6.57
N TRP A 29 12.21 -6.47 6.98
CA TRP A 29 10.96 -6.99 6.44
C TRP A 29 10.15 -7.70 7.53
N ALA A 30 8.84 -7.86 7.32
CA ALA A 30 7.99 -8.63 8.22
C ALA A 30 6.86 -9.34 7.47
N ARG A 31 6.48 -10.52 7.95
CA ARG A 31 5.29 -11.25 7.49
C ARG A 31 4.16 -11.06 8.49
N THR A 32 2.94 -10.86 8.00
CA THR A 32 1.72 -10.65 8.81
C THR A 32 1.24 -11.88 9.58
N GLY A 33 1.92 -13.03 9.46
CA GLY A 33 1.55 -14.30 10.08
C GLY A 33 0.37 -15.00 9.40
N ALA A 34 -0.73 -14.29 9.18
CA ALA A 34 -1.89 -14.75 8.42
C ALA A 34 -2.11 -13.91 7.16
N PRO A 35 -2.76 -14.47 6.11
CA PRO A 35 -3.18 -13.70 4.95
C PRO A 35 -4.11 -12.55 5.35
N LEU A 36 -3.77 -11.33 4.91
CA LEU A 36 -4.58 -10.14 5.17
C LEU A 36 -5.79 -10.04 4.24
N LEU A 37 -5.62 -10.54 3.01
CA LEU A 37 -6.66 -10.66 1.99
C LEU A 37 -6.96 -12.14 1.74
N SER A 38 -8.21 -12.45 1.42
CA SER A 38 -8.59 -13.79 1.01
C SER A 38 -8.17 -14.08 -0.43
N PRO A 39 -8.08 -15.36 -0.85
CA PRO A 39 -7.82 -15.72 -2.24
C PRO A 39 -8.80 -15.07 -3.23
N GLU A 40 -10.07 -14.97 -2.86
CA GLU A 40 -11.13 -14.36 -3.69
C GLU A 40 -10.92 -12.85 -3.82
N GLU A 41 -10.63 -12.16 -2.73
CA GLU A 41 -10.30 -10.71 -2.76
C GLU A 41 -9.05 -10.43 -3.62
N CYS A 42 -8.07 -11.33 -3.58
CA CYS A 42 -6.90 -11.27 -4.46
C CYS A 42 -7.29 -11.51 -5.93
N ALA A 43 -8.12 -12.51 -6.21
CA ALA A 43 -8.60 -12.82 -7.56
C ALA A 43 -9.39 -11.65 -8.16
N ASP A 44 -10.26 -11.01 -7.37
CA ASP A 44 -11.01 -9.81 -7.76
C ASP A 44 -10.08 -8.66 -8.13
N LEU A 45 -9.02 -8.41 -7.33
CA LEU A 45 -8.03 -7.39 -7.64
C LEU A 45 -7.23 -7.71 -8.92
N ILE A 46 -6.87 -8.98 -9.12
CA ILE A 46 -6.16 -9.43 -10.32
C ILE A 46 -7.04 -9.24 -11.56
N ALA A 47 -8.33 -9.56 -11.48
CA ALA A 47 -9.28 -9.40 -12.58
C ALA A 47 -9.41 -7.94 -13.05
N LEU A 48 -9.17 -6.96 -12.18
CA LEU A 48 -9.17 -5.54 -12.57
C LEU A 48 -8.09 -5.20 -13.60
N TYR A 49 -7.01 -5.99 -13.69
CA TYR A 49 -5.87 -5.67 -14.55
C TYR A 49 -6.24 -5.53 -16.05
N SER A 50 -7.27 -6.25 -16.51
CA SER A 50 -7.75 -6.20 -17.90
C SER A 50 -8.61 -4.97 -18.20
N ASP A 51 -9.12 -4.27 -17.17
CA ASP A 51 -9.93 -3.06 -17.32
C ASP A 51 -9.04 -1.81 -17.30
N ASP A 52 -8.59 -1.37 -18.48
CA ASP A 52 -7.73 -0.20 -18.63
C ASP A 52 -8.34 1.10 -18.07
N SER A 53 -9.68 1.20 -17.99
CA SER A 53 -10.37 2.37 -17.43
C SER A 53 -10.09 2.58 -15.94
N ARG A 54 -9.65 1.53 -15.23
CA ARG A 54 -9.26 1.58 -13.81
C ARG A 54 -7.89 2.19 -13.58
N PHE A 55 -7.11 2.44 -14.63
CA PHE A 55 -5.71 2.83 -14.51
C PHE A 55 -5.44 4.17 -15.19
N ARG A 56 -4.67 5.01 -14.52
CA ARG A 56 -4.27 6.33 -15.07
C ARG A 56 -3.00 6.29 -15.90
N SER A 57 -2.21 5.22 -15.76
CA SER A 57 -0.95 5.06 -16.47
C SER A 57 -0.44 3.63 -16.35
N ARG A 58 0.24 3.18 -17.40
CA ARG A 58 0.92 1.89 -17.52
C ARG A 58 2.42 2.13 -17.66
N VAL A 59 3.22 1.34 -16.98
CA VAL A 59 4.68 1.34 -17.12
C VAL A 59 5.10 -0.04 -17.59
N ASP A 60 5.70 -0.04 -18.78
CA ASP A 60 6.39 -1.19 -19.35
C ASP A 60 7.79 -1.27 -18.70
N MET A 61 8.02 -2.31 -17.89
CA MET A 61 9.26 -2.45 -17.12
C MET A 61 10.46 -2.75 -18.02
N GLU A 62 10.25 -3.46 -19.14
CA GLU A 62 11.31 -3.82 -20.08
C GLU A 62 11.88 -2.58 -20.74
N ARG A 63 11.00 -1.65 -21.11
CA ARG A 63 11.39 -0.35 -21.66
C ARG A 63 12.33 0.43 -20.74
N PHE A 64 12.22 0.24 -19.42
CA PHE A 64 13.06 0.92 -18.43
C PHE A 64 14.18 0.03 -17.86
N ARG A 65 14.38 -1.18 -18.41
CA ARG A 65 15.37 -2.17 -17.93
C ARG A 65 15.16 -2.57 -16.46
N PHE A 66 13.90 -2.59 -16.01
CA PHE A 66 13.51 -3.02 -14.65
C PHE A 66 13.13 -4.52 -14.60
N GLY A 67 13.47 -5.29 -15.63
CA GLY A 67 13.06 -6.69 -15.80
C GLY A 67 11.82 -6.84 -16.69
N ALA A 68 11.39 -8.09 -16.94
CA ALA A 68 10.23 -8.39 -17.76
C ALA A 68 8.93 -8.27 -16.97
N GLY A 69 8.01 -7.43 -17.45
CA GLY A 69 6.74 -7.20 -16.80
C GLY A 69 6.19 -5.79 -16.97
N GLU A 70 5.13 -5.52 -16.24
CA GLU A 70 4.41 -4.26 -16.31
C GLU A 70 3.77 -3.94 -14.97
N TYR A 71 3.65 -2.65 -14.67
CA TYR A 71 2.74 -2.21 -13.62
C TYR A 71 1.82 -1.09 -14.11
N LYS A 72 0.58 -1.11 -13.62
CA LYS A 72 -0.42 -0.07 -13.88
C LYS A 72 -0.76 0.65 -12.59
N TYR A 73 -0.72 1.99 -12.61
CA TYR A 73 -1.20 2.82 -11.50
C TYR A 73 -2.70 2.99 -11.58
N PHE A 74 -3.41 2.69 -10.50
CA PHE A 74 -4.86 2.91 -10.44
C PHE A 74 -5.19 4.40 -10.64
N ALA A 75 -6.31 4.67 -11.31
CA ALA A 75 -6.94 5.97 -11.38
C ALA A 75 -7.75 6.25 -10.10
N ASP A 76 -8.24 7.48 -9.96
CA ASP A 76 -9.27 7.80 -8.98
C ASP A 76 -10.66 7.62 -9.61
N PRO A 77 -11.65 7.06 -8.89
CA PRO A 77 -11.53 6.53 -7.52
C PRO A 77 -10.80 5.18 -7.48
N LEU A 78 -10.01 4.98 -6.42
CA LEU A 78 -9.38 3.68 -6.13
C LEU A 78 -10.41 2.56 -5.92
N PRO A 79 -10.04 1.29 -6.21
CA PRO A 79 -10.84 0.14 -5.79
C PRO A 79 -11.14 0.21 -4.28
N PRO A 80 -12.40 -0.04 -3.85
CA PRO A 80 -12.79 0.12 -2.44
C PRO A 80 -11.88 -0.63 -1.46
N LEU A 81 -11.51 -1.87 -1.80
CA LEU A 81 -10.61 -2.70 -1.00
C LEU A 81 -9.23 -2.06 -0.82
N VAL A 82 -8.62 -1.56 -1.90
CA VAL A 82 -7.30 -0.88 -1.86
C VAL A 82 -7.39 0.43 -1.07
N LYS A 83 -8.46 1.20 -1.27
CA LYS A 83 -8.69 2.45 -0.52
C LYS A 83 -8.78 2.18 0.98
N GLU A 84 -9.56 1.18 1.36
CA GLU A 84 -9.78 0.82 2.75
C GLU A 84 -8.50 0.29 3.40
N LEU A 85 -7.82 -0.67 2.76
CA LEU A 85 -6.56 -1.23 3.25
C LEU A 85 -5.54 -0.14 3.57
N ARG A 86 -5.36 0.81 2.66
CA ARG A 86 -4.45 1.95 2.88
C ARG A 86 -4.87 2.80 4.07
N ALA A 87 -6.16 3.15 4.16
CA ALA A 87 -6.65 4.00 5.25
C ALA A 87 -6.48 3.32 6.62
N ARG A 88 -6.65 2.00 6.69
CA ARG A 88 -6.58 1.24 7.95
C ARG A 88 -5.14 0.90 8.36
N ALA A 89 -4.26 0.57 7.41
CA ALA A 89 -2.87 0.25 7.72
C ALA A 89 -2.04 1.51 8.02
N TYR A 90 -2.39 2.65 7.42
CA TYR A 90 -1.56 3.86 7.47
C TYR A 90 -1.15 4.33 8.88
N PRO A 91 -2.04 4.42 9.89
CA PRO A 91 -1.65 4.96 11.21
C PRO A 91 -0.50 4.17 11.85
N TYR A 92 -0.50 2.85 11.70
CA TYR A 92 0.57 1.99 12.20
C TYR A 92 1.88 2.20 11.42
N LEU A 93 1.79 2.25 10.09
CA LEU A 93 2.94 2.51 9.22
C LEU A 93 3.55 3.90 9.44
N ALA A 94 2.72 4.91 9.69
CA ALA A 94 3.17 6.26 10.02
C ALA A 94 3.91 6.29 11.36
N GLY A 95 3.43 5.53 12.36
CA GLY A 95 4.14 5.33 13.63
C GLY A 95 5.54 4.76 13.42
N ILE A 96 5.65 3.67 12.66
CA ILE A 96 6.93 3.03 12.33
C ILE A 96 7.88 4.02 11.62
N ALA A 97 7.38 4.69 10.59
CA ALA A 97 8.18 5.65 9.83
C ALA A 97 8.65 6.82 10.71
N ASN A 98 7.82 7.30 11.63
CA ASN A 98 8.19 8.37 12.56
C ASN A 98 9.26 7.93 13.56
N GLU A 99 9.22 6.69 14.06
CA GLU A 99 10.30 6.16 14.90
C GLU A 99 11.62 6.08 14.12
N TRP A 100 11.60 5.63 12.86
CA TRP A 100 12.80 5.65 12.03
C TRP A 100 13.34 7.06 11.77
N MET A 101 12.46 8.05 11.55
CA MET A 101 12.92 9.43 11.38
C MET A 101 13.65 9.95 12.63
N LYS A 102 13.19 9.58 13.84
CA LYS A 102 13.88 9.92 15.08
C LYS A 102 15.26 9.27 15.16
N VAL A 103 15.34 7.96 14.88
CA VAL A 103 16.62 7.22 14.88
C VAL A 103 17.62 7.82 13.89
N LEU A 104 17.14 8.25 12.72
CA LEU A 104 17.96 8.87 11.68
C LEU A 104 18.27 10.36 11.94
N GLY A 105 17.85 10.94 13.07
CA GLY A 105 18.04 12.37 13.38
C GLY A 105 17.27 13.31 12.46
N SER A 106 16.28 12.80 11.72
CA SER A 106 15.47 13.59 10.79
C SER A 106 14.36 14.34 11.50
N ARG A 107 14.20 15.63 11.18
CA ARG A 107 13.06 16.45 11.67
C ARG A 107 11.74 16.13 10.97
N ARG A 108 11.74 15.18 10.02
CA ARG A 108 10.55 14.79 9.26
C ARG A 108 9.58 14.06 10.18
N CYS A 109 8.34 14.54 10.22
CA CYS A 109 7.23 13.84 10.88
C CYS A 109 6.11 13.61 9.84
N PHE A 110 5.68 12.36 9.73
CA PHE A 110 4.53 11.94 8.94
C PHE A 110 3.25 12.14 9.77
N PRO A 111 2.19 12.73 9.19
CA PRO A 111 0.92 12.92 9.88
C PRO A 111 0.33 11.60 10.40
N PRO A 112 -0.47 11.59 11.48
CA PRO A 112 -1.02 10.37 12.04
C PRO A 112 -2.13 9.73 11.17
N THR A 113 -2.63 10.45 10.16
CA THR A 113 -3.73 9.98 9.29
C THR A 113 -3.36 10.04 7.82
N LEU A 114 -3.91 9.12 7.03
CA LEU A 114 -3.68 9.08 5.59
C LEU A 114 -4.16 10.37 4.92
N GLY A 115 -5.29 10.92 5.39
CA GLY A 115 -5.79 12.21 4.93
C GLY A 115 -4.80 13.35 5.15
N GLY A 116 -4.13 13.37 6.31
CA GLY A 116 -3.07 14.32 6.62
C GLY A 116 -1.87 14.20 5.67
N LEU A 117 -1.41 12.98 5.40
CA LEU A 117 -0.35 12.76 4.42
C LEU A 117 -0.75 13.22 3.02
N LEU A 118 -1.93 12.82 2.55
CA LEU A 118 -2.43 13.19 1.22
C LEU A 118 -2.57 14.70 1.08
N ALA A 119 -3.01 15.41 2.12
CA ALA A 119 -3.05 16.87 2.12
C ALA A 119 -1.64 17.48 2.03
N ALA A 120 -0.65 16.92 2.75
CA ALA A 120 0.73 17.36 2.67
C ALA A 120 1.34 17.11 1.28
N CYS A 121 1.06 15.96 0.67
CA CYS A 121 1.44 15.63 -0.71
C CYS A 121 0.83 16.61 -1.72
N ARG A 122 -0.48 16.88 -1.62
CA ARG A 122 -1.17 17.83 -2.50
C ARG A 122 -0.60 19.24 -2.42
N ARG A 123 -0.27 19.74 -1.22
CA ARG A 123 0.40 21.04 -1.04
C ARG A 123 1.78 21.11 -1.73
N ARG A 124 2.38 19.96 -2.03
CA ARG A 124 3.66 19.84 -2.75
C ARG A 124 3.49 19.41 -4.22
N GLY A 125 2.28 19.52 -4.77
CA GLY A 125 1.99 19.19 -6.17
C GLY A 125 1.78 17.70 -6.46
N GLN A 126 1.89 16.81 -5.48
CA GLN A 126 1.59 15.39 -5.67
C GLN A 126 0.08 15.16 -5.49
N THR A 127 -0.64 15.13 -6.62
CA THR A 127 -2.11 15.00 -6.65
C THR A 127 -2.60 13.63 -7.14
N LYS A 128 -1.72 12.84 -7.74
CA LYS A 128 -2.09 11.56 -8.38
C LYS A 128 -2.06 10.39 -7.37
N PRO A 129 -2.97 9.42 -7.49
CA PRO A 129 -2.91 8.18 -6.71
C PRO A 129 -1.64 7.38 -7.05
N THR A 130 -1.06 6.78 -6.02
CA THR A 130 0.16 5.96 -6.10
C THR A 130 -0.04 4.43 -6.00
N PRO A 131 -1.20 3.88 -5.59
CA PRO A 131 -1.41 2.43 -5.67
C PRO A 131 -1.30 1.92 -7.10
N LEU A 132 -0.68 0.74 -7.23
CA LEU A 132 -0.44 0.09 -8.51
C LEU A 132 -0.70 -1.40 -8.41
N LEU A 133 -0.90 -2.04 -9.56
CA LEU A 133 -0.98 -3.49 -9.71
C LEU A 133 0.13 -3.93 -10.67
N LEU A 134 0.95 -4.89 -10.25
CA LEU A 134 2.03 -5.43 -11.06
C LEU A 134 1.60 -6.74 -11.71
N ARG A 135 2.06 -6.96 -12.94
CA ARG A 135 1.98 -8.23 -13.64
C ARG A 135 3.37 -8.61 -14.12
N TYR A 136 3.88 -9.69 -13.55
CA TYR A 136 5.10 -10.32 -14.03
C TYR A 136 4.76 -11.35 -15.10
N ALA A 137 5.65 -11.48 -16.08
CA ALA A 137 5.63 -12.55 -17.07
C ALA A 137 6.73 -13.56 -16.74
N THR A 138 6.57 -14.80 -17.20
CA THR A 138 7.61 -15.83 -17.11
C THR A 138 8.92 -15.32 -17.70
N GLY A 139 10.01 -15.39 -16.94
CA GLY A 139 11.33 -14.87 -17.34
C GLY A 139 11.64 -13.44 -16.85
N GLY A 140 10.69 -12.77 -16.19
CA GLY A 140 10.96 -11.55 -15.43
C GLY A 140 11.69 -11.83 -14.14
N TYR A 141 12.60 -10.94 -13.73
CA TYR A 141 13.29 -11.02 -12.45
C TYR A 141 12.33 -10.67 -11.30
N ASN A 142 11.56 -11.63 -10.79
CA ASN A 142 10.98 -11.67 -9.44
C ASN A 142 10.62 -13.11 -9.05
#